data_AF-A0A151INA8-F1
#
_entry.id   AF-A0A151INA8-F1
#
_cell.length_a   1.000
_cell.length_b   1.000
_cell.length_c   1.000
_cell.angle_alpha   90.00
_cell.angle_beta   90.00
_cell.angle_gamma   90.00
#
_symmetry.space_group_name_H-M   'P 1'
#
loop_
_entity.id
_entity.type
_entity.pdbx_description
1 polymer ?
#
loop_
_entity_poly.entity_id
_entity_poly.type
_entity_poly.pdbx_seq_one_letter_code
_entity_poly.pdbx_strand_id
1 'polypeptide(L)'
;MLDYFSDVVFIMDVIVQFRTGYLEQGLMVYDGWKLVGHYLFSKFFFLDIFALTPLSVFGLDVSNNPILRFPRFLKIYRLYYFYYMVESRTVYPNFWRVLNLIHILLILAHWFGCFYYLLSEAEGFKGEWFYPYRPDKYFTLDQKYLACLYWATLMLTTIDFLRHYSTPENNAECVT
;
A
#
# COMPACT_ATOMS: atom_id res chain seq x y z
N MET A 1 -16.49 10.06 8.21
CA MET A 1 -15.76 11.23 8.76
C MET A 1 -14.29 11.21 8.39
N LEU A 2 -13.56 10.10 8.60
CA LEU A 2 -12.14 10.00 8.22
C LEU A 2 -11.87 10.18 6.72
N ASP A 3 -12.76 9.66 5.87
CA ASP A 3 -12.66 9.82 4.41
C ASP A 3 -12.65 11.31 4.01
N TYR A 4 -13.58 12.11 4.57
CA TYR A 4 -13.65 13.55 4.30
C TYR A 4 -12.40 14.31 4.78
N PHE A 5 -11.88 13.96 5.96
CA PHE A 5 -10.63 14.54 6.45
C PHE A 5 -9.46 14.24 5.51
N SER A 6 -9.35 13.00 5.02
CA SER A 6 -8.31 12.62 4.06
C SER A 6 -8.42 13.38 2.74
N ASP A 7 -9.64 13.61 2.26
CA ASP A 7 -9.88 14.37 1.02
C ASP A 7 -9.46 15.85 1.18
N VAL A 8 -9.76 16.47 2.34
CA VAL A 8 -9.30 17.84 2.65
C VAL A 8 -7.77 17.93 2.68
N VAL A 9 -7.10 16.97 3.30
CA VAL A 9 -5.61 16.92 3.34
C VAL A 9 -5.04 16.79 1.94
N PHE A 10 -5.64 15.97 1.07
CA PHE A 10 -5.17 15.81 -0.31
C PHE A 10 -5.36 17.07 -1.16
N ILE A 11 -6.45 17.80 -0.97
CA ILE A 11 -6.70 19.08 -1.64
C ILE A 11 -5.69 20.13 -1.15
N MET A 12 -5.48 20.22 0.17
CA MET A 12 -4.51 21.14 0.76
C MET A 12 -3.09 20.88 0.23
N ASP A 13 -2.72 19.61 0.09
CA ASP A 13 -1.46 19.20 -0.50
C ASP A 13 -1.28 19.72 -1.93
N VAL A 14 -2.29 19.57 -2.79
CA VAL A 14 -2.23 20.09 -4.16
C VAL A 14 -2.11 21.61 -4.19
N ILE A 15 -2.77 22.32 -3.29
CA ILE A 15 -2.63 23.78 -3.16
C ILE A 15 -1.18 24.17 -2.80
N VAL A 16 -0.55 23.42 -1.89
CA VAL A 16 0.86 23.62 -1.56
C VAL A 16 1.74 23.32 -2.77
N GLN A 17 1.44 22.25 -3.52
CA GLN A 17 2.17 21.82 -4.71
C GLN A 17 2.17 22.89 -5.81
N PHE A 18 1.07 23.61 -6.00
CA PHE A 18 0.99 24.77 -6.92
C PHE A 18 1.91 25.92 -6.51
N ARG A 19 2.33 26.00 -5.25
CA ARG A 19 3.23 27.03 -4.71
C ARG A 19 4.65 26.54 -4.46
N THR A 20 4.95 25.27 -4.71
CA THR A 20 6.30 24.73 -4.49
C THR A 20 7.21 25.15 -5.64
N GLY A 21 8.26 25.92 -5.31
CA GLY A 21 9.25 26.39 -6.27
C GLY A 21 10.02 25.25 -6.94
N TYR A 22 10.30 25.40 -8.23
CA TYR A 22 11.18 24.50 -8.96
C TYR A 22 12.56 25.16 -9.16
N LEU A 23 13.59 24.33 -9.29
CA LEU A 23 14.95 24.79 -9.57
C LEU A 23 15.13 24.90 -11.08
N GLU A 24 15.42 26.11 -11.55
CA GLU A 24 15.78 26.38 -12.95
C GLU A 24 17.24 26.81 -12.97
N GLN A 25 18.10 26.01 -13.61
CA GLN A 25 19.54 26.32 -13.79
C GLN A 25 20.32 26.65 -12.50
N GLY A 26 19.96 26.02 -11.37
CA GLY A 26 20.64 26.24 -10.08
C GLY A 26 20.05 27.39 -9.23
N LEU A 27 19.07 28.12 -9.74
CA LEU A 27 18.35 29.17 -9.02
C LEU A 27 16.92 28.73 -8.71
N MET A 28 16.44 29.01 -7.49
CA MET A 28 15.04 28.79 -7.13
C MET A 28 14.18 29.90 -7.73
N VAL A 29 13.29 29.54 -8.65
CA VAL A 29 12.33 30.45 -9.26
C VAL A 29 11.05 30.47 -8.42
N TYR A 30 10.61 31.66 -8.01
CA TYR A 30 9.40 31.86 -7.18
C TYR A 30 8.24 32.52 -7.95
N ASP A 31 8.38 32.72 -9.26
CA ASP A 31 7.34 33.32 -10.10
C ASP A 31 6.11 32.41 -10.16
N GLY A 32 5.01 32.82 -9.51
CA GLY A 32 3.79 32.02 -9.41
C GLY A 32 3.19 31.58 -10.74
N TRP A 33 3.23 32.45 -11.78
CA TRP A 33 2.72 32.11 -13.11
C TRP A 33 3.55 31.05 -13.83
N LYS A 34 4.89 31.08 -13.65
CA LYS A 34 5.79 30.07 -14.23
C LYS A 34 5.67 28.73 -13.49
N LEU A 35 5.53 28.77 -12.15
CA LEU A 35 5.27 27.58 -11.33
C LEU A 35 4.02 26.84 -11.78
N VAL A 36 2.90 27.57 -11.92
CA VAL A 36 1.61 26.97 -12.30
C VAL A 36 1.69 26.38 -13.70
N GLY A 37 2.29 27.09 -14.66
CA GLY A 37 2.48 26.59 -16.03
C GLY A 37 3.32 25.31 -16.08
N HIS A 38 4.43 25.26 -15.34
CA HIS A 38 5.32 24.09 -15.29
C HIS A 38 4.64 22.90 -14.61
N TYR A 39 3.94 23.14 -13.49
CA TYR A 39 3.26 22.08 -12.75
C TYR A 39 2.10 21.48 -13.56
N LEU A 40 1.29 22.31 -14.24
CA LEU A 40 0.17 21.85 -15.08
C LEU A 40 0.61 20.96 -16.26
N PHE A 41 1.78 21.23 -16.84
CA PHE A 41 2.33 20.42 -17.93
C PHE A 41 3.10 19.18 -17.45
N SER A 42 3.32 19.04 -16.15
CA SER A 42 4.08 17.94 -15.59
C SER A 42 3.23 16.68 -15.37
N LYS A 43 3.86 15.52 -15.48
CA LYS A 43 3.22 14.21 -15.22
C LYS A 43 2.64 14.10 -13.81
N PHE A 44 3.18 14.86 -12.86
CA PHE A 44 2.69 14.90 -11.49
C PHE A 44 1.27 15.44 -11.37
N PHE A 45 0.89 16.43 -12.21
CA PHE A 45 -0.48 16.97 -12.20
C PHE A 45 -1.50 15.94 -12.67
N PHE A 46 -1.16 15.15 -13.70
CA PHE A 46 -2.01 14.04 -14.14
C PHE A 46 -2.17 12.98 -13.05
N LEU A 47 -1.10 12.62 -12.33
CA LEU A 47 -1.16 11.67 -11.21
C LEU A 47 -1.99 12.22 -10.04
N ASP A 48 -1.88 13.52 -9.74
CA ASP A 48 -2.65 14.17 -8.68
C ASP A 48 -4.13 14.27 -9.02
N ILE A 49 -4.48 14.59 -10.28
CA ILE A 49 -5.87 14.53 -10.76
C ILE A 49 -6.42 13.11 -10.66
N PHE A 50 -5.66 12.09 -11.09
CA PHE A 50 -6.13 10.71 -11.04
C PHE A 50 -6.33 10.21 -9.60
N ALA A 51 -5.47 10.65 -8.67
CA ALA A 51 -5.60 10.34 -7.25
C ALA A 51 -6.75 11.10 -6.57
N LEU A 52 -7.03 12.34 -7.01
CA LEU A 52 -8.11 13.18 -6.50
C LEU A 52 -9.44 12.97 -7.22
N THR A 53 -9.46 12.22 -8.33
CA THR A 53 -10.67 11.98 -9.12
C THR A 53 -11.69 11.36 -8.17
N PRO A 54 -12.76 12.09 -7.81
CA PRO A 54 -13.79 11.54 -6.96
C PRO A 54 -14.48 10.48 -7.81
N LEU A 55 -14.25 9.19 -7.55
CA LEU A 55 -15.00 8.11 -8.23
C LEU A 55 -16.51 8.21 -7.97
N SER A 56 -16.92 9.09 -7.05
CA SER A 56 -18.31 9.51 -6.85
C SER A 56 -18.90 10.30 -8.03
N VAL A 57 -18.10 10.91 -8.92
CA VAL A 57 -18.62 11.61 -10.12
C VAL A 57 -19.19 10.62 -11.14
N PHE A 58 -18.74 9.37 -11.12
CA PHE A 58 -19.25 8.31 -11.99
C PHE A 58 -20.53 7.63 -11.47
N GLY A 59 -21.12 8.11 -10.36
CA GLY A 59 -22.38 7.58 -9.83
C GLY A 59 -22.29 6.14 -9.31
N LEU A 60 -21.08 5.63 -9.07
CA LEU A 60 -20.85 4.33 -8.47
C LEU A 60 -20.94 4.47 -6.95
N ASP A 61 -21.84 3.72 -6.33
CA ASP A 61 -21.97 3.67 -4.87
C ASP A 61 -20.67 3.15 -4.25
N VAL A 62 -19.84 4.09 -3.80
CA VAL A 62 -18.58 3.86 -3.08
C VAL A 62 -18.80 3.00 -1.82
N SER A 63 -20.05 2.96 -1.31
CA SER A 63 -20.46 2.12 -0.19
C SER A 63 -20.33 0.61 -0.45
N ASN A 64 -20.52 0.16 -1.70
CA ASN A 64 -20.62 -1.28 -1.99
C ASN A 64 -19.33 -1.88 -2.55
N ASN A 65 -18.39 -1.05 -3.01
CA ASN A 65 -17.15 -1.50 -3.65
C ASN A 65 -15.93 -0.77 -3.08
N PRO A 66 -15.26 -1.31 -2.04
CA PRO A 66 -14.04 -0.71 -1.48
C PRO A 66 -12.89 -0.66 -2.50
N ILE A 67 -12.95 -1.44 -3.57
CA ILE A 67 -11.99 -1.44 -4.68
C ILE A 67 -11.96 -0.07 -5.40
N LEU A 68 -13.06 0.68 -5.37
CA LEU A 68 -13.10 2.03 -5.97
C LEU A 68 -12.21 3.04 -5.22
N ARG A 69 -11.63 2.69 -4.07
CA ARG A 69 -10.71 3.55 -3.30
C ARG A 69 -9.24 3.35 -3.68
N PHE A 70 -8.91 2.34 -4.50
CA PHE A 70 -7.53 2.06 -4.93
C PHE A 70 -6.78 3.22 -5.63
N PRO A 71 -7.40 4.13 -6.42
CA PRO A 71 -6.64 5.21 -7.06
C PRO A 71 -6.00 6.19 -6.07
N ARG A 72 -6.44 6.22 -4.80
CA ARG A 72 -5.75 6.99 -3.74
C ARG A 72 -4.32 6.50 -3.48
N PHE A 73 -3.99 5.24 -3.79
CA PHE A 73 -2.62 4.72 -3.69
C PHE A 73 -1.66 5.34 -4.73
N LEU A 74 -2.17 5.99 -5.77
CA LEU A 74 -1.33 6.65 -6.79
C LEU A 74 -0.48 7.79 -6.20
N LYS A 75 -0.86 8.34 -5.04
CA LYS A 75 -0.05 9.34 -4.30
C LYS A 75 1.19 8.77 -3.61
N ILE A 76 1.52 7.48 -3.79
CA ILE A 76 2.74 6.87 -3.22
C ILE A 76 4.03 7.56 -3.67
N TYR A 77 4.02 8.27 -4.80
CA TYR A 77 5.16 9.07 -5.27
C TYR A 77 5.59 10.13 -4.24
N ARG A 78 4.64 10.67 -3.46
CA ARG A 78 4.92 11.70 -2.45
C ARG A 78 5.57 11.10 -1.21
N LEU A 79 5.21 9.87 -0.86
CA LEU A 79 5.90 9.12 0.19
C LEU A 79 7.36 8.91 -0.18
N TYR A 80 7.67 8.59 -1.44
CA TYR A 80 9.06 8.46 -1.90
C TYR A 80 9.86 9.76 -1.74
N TYR A 81 9.29 10.90 -2.12
CA TYR A 81 9.93 12.20 -1.93
C TYR A 81 10.16 12.53 -0.45
N PHE A 82 9.17 12.21 0.40
CA PHE A 82 9.30 12.36 1.84
C PHE A 82 10.41 11.46 2.41
N TYR A 83 10.47 10.19 2.02
CA TYR A 83 11.52 9.27 2.44
C TYR A 83 12.92 9.80 2.10
N TYR A 84 13.09 10.30 0.87
CA TYR A 84 14.35 10.91 0.42
C TYR A 84 14.72 12.16 1.23
N MET A 85 13.74 13.05 1.45
CA MET A 85 13.95 14.27 2.24
C MET A 85 14.34 13.93 3.69
N VAL A 86 13.64 12.98 4.32
CA VAL A 86 13.98 12.58 5.70
C VAL A 86 15.34 11.91 5.75
N GLU A 87 15.68 11.01 4.82
CA GLU A 87 17.00 10.39 4.76
C GLU A 87 18.11 11.46 4.71
N SER A 88 17.94 12.49 3.89
CA SER A 88 18.92 13.59 3.74
C SER A 88 19.10 14.45 5.00
N ARG A 89 18.09 14.49 5.89
CA ARG A 89 18.10 15.31 7.12
C ARG A 89 18.36 14.50 8.39
N THR A 90 18.38 13.18 8.30
CA THR A 90 18.60 12.31 9.46
C THR A 90 20.06 12.28 9.89
N VAL A 91 20.30 12.41 11.20
CA VAL A 91 21.64 12.29 11.81
C VAL A 91 22.15 10.84 11.77
N TYR A 92 21.24 9.85 11.72
CA TYR A 92 21.54 8.41 11.71
C TYR A 92 20.93 7.72 10.48
N PRO A 93 21.58 7.78 9.32
CA PRO A 93 21.01 7.26 8.07
C PRO A 93 20.79 5.74 8.11
N ASN A 94 21.66 4.99 8.79
CA ASN A 94 21.52 3.53 8.89
C ASN A 94 20.26 3.12 9.68
N PHE A 95 19.91 3.85 10.75
CA PHE A 95 18.69 3.57 11.51
C PHE A 95 17.44 3.87 10.68
N TRP A 96 17.43 4.98 9.94
CA TRP A 96 16.33 5.35 9.05
C TRP A 96 16.10 4.30 7.95
N ARG A 97 17.18 3.78 7.35
CA ARG A 97 17.10 2.70 6.35
C ARG A 97 16.44 1.44 6.92
N VAL A 98 16.81 1.02 8.13
CA VAL A 98 16.21 -0.17 8.78
C VAL A 98 14.73 0.07 9.07
N LEU A 99 14.36 1.25 9.57
CA LEU A 99 12.96 1.61 9.82
C LEU A 99 12.13 1.56 8.54
N ASN A 100 12.62 2.14 7.45
CA ASN A 100 11.94 2.12 6.16
C ASN A 100 11.77 0.68 5.63
N LEU A 101 12.80 -0.15 5.78
CA LEU A 101 12.73 -1.57 5.39
C LEU A 101 11.63 -2.30 6.18
N ILE A 102 11.59 -2.13 7.51
CA ILE A 102 10.56 -2.73 8.37
C ILE A 102 9.17 -2.24 7.96
N HIS A 103 9.02 -0.94 7.70
CA HIS A 103 7.74 -0.35 7.30
C HIS A 103 7.24 -0.93 5.97
N ILE A 104 8.12 -1.05 4.97
CA ILE A 104 7.79 -1.68 3.68
C ILE A 104 7.38 -3.15 3.87
N LEU A 105 8.11 -3.91 4.68
CA LEU A 105 7.78 -5.30 4.98
C LEU A 105 6.41 -5.46 5.65
N LEU A 106 6.07 -4.59 6.60
CA LEU A 106 4.76 -4.60 7.27
C LEU A 106 3.61 -4.30 6.30
N ILE A 107 3.79 -3.35 5.39
CA ILE A 107 2.78 -3.03 4.36
C ILE A 107 2.59 -4.22 3.43
N LEU A 108 3.68 -4.85 2.97
CA LEU A 108 3.59 -6.04 2.14
C LEU A 108 2.86 -7.17 2.86
N ALA A 109 3.16 -7.43 4.14
CA ALA A 109 2.48 -8.46 4.92
C ALA A 109 0.97 -8.21 5.03
N HIS A 110 0.57 -6.95 5.25
CA HIS A 110 -0.84 -6.57 5.25
C HIS A 110 -1.50 -6.80 3.88
N TRP A 111 -0.85 -6.39 2.80
CA TRP A 111 -1.38 -6.56 1.44
C TRP A 111 -1.55 -8.03 1.07
N PHE A 112 -0.53 -8.85 1.28
CA PHE A 112 -0.60 -10.29 1.02
C PHE A 112 -1.68 -10.97 1.88
N GLY A 113 -1.80 -10.60 3.16
CA GLY A 113 -2.82 -11.16 4.06
C GLY A 113 -4.24 -10.77 3.64
N CYS A 114 -4.49 -9.50 3.33
CA CYS A 114 -5.78 -9.02 2.86
C CYS A 114 -6.16 -9.64 1.50
N PHE A 115 -5.19 -9.76 0.59
CA PHE A 115 -5.43 -10.39 -0.72
C PHE A 115 -5.72 -11.88 -0.59
N TYR A 116 -5.02 -12.59 0.31
CA TYR A 116 -5.29 -13.99 0.61
C TYR A 116 -6.71 -14.23 1.13
N TYR A 117 -7.20 -13.36 2.02
CA TYR A 117 -8.58 -13.43 2.49
C TYR A 117 -9.58 -13.13 1.36
N LEU A 118 -9.35 -12.06 0.58
CA LEU A 118 -10.20 -11.67 -0.54
C LEU A 118 -10.31 -12.77 -1.60
N LEU A 119 -9.18 -13.42 -1.92
CA LEU A 119 -9.13 -14.54 -2.86
C LEU A 119 -9.87 -15.77 -2.30
N SER A 120 -9.71 -16.05 -1.00
CA SER A 120 -10.44 -17.14 -0.34
C SER A 120 -11.95 -16.90 -0.33
N GLU A 121 -12.39 -15.66 -0.15
CA GLU A 121 -13.80 -15.27 -0.23
C GLU A 121 -14.36 -15.42 -1.66
N ALA A 122 -13.57 -15.05 -2.68
CA ALA A 122 -13.96 -15.18 -4.09
C ALA A 122 -14.19 -16.64 -4.52
N GLU A 123 -13.37 -17.58 -4.03
CA GLU A 123 -13.49 -19.02 -4.31
C GLU A 123 -14.45 -19.75 -3.33
N GLY A 124 -15.03 -19.03 -2.36
CA GLY A 124 -15.97 -19.59 -1.40
C GLY A 124 -15.33 -20.55 -0.39
N PHE A 125 -14.07 -20.31 -0.01
CA PHE A 125 -13.30 -21.06 1.00
C PHE A 125 -13.11 -22.55 0.69
N LYS A 126 -13.02 -22.91 -0.59
CA LYS A 126 -12.88 -24.31 -1.04
C LYS A 126 -11.41 -24.66 -1.31
N GLY A 127 -10.80 -25.43 -0.40
CA GLY A 127 -9.47 -26.05 -0.61
C GLY A 127 -8.54 -25.90 0.60
N GLU A 128 -7.52 -26.75 0.68
CA GLU A 128 -6.60 -26.83 1.84
C GLU A 128 -5.66 -25.62 1.96
N TRP A 129 -5.36 -24.96 0.84
CA TRP A 129 -4.50 -23.78 0.80
C TRP A 129 -5.23 -22.49 1.20
N PHE A 130 -6.55 -22.45 1.05
CA PHE A 130 -7.38 -21.27 1.33
C PHE A 130 -7.69 -21.13 2.82
N TYR A 131 -8.14 -19.94 3.22
CA TYR A 131 -8.44 -19.67 4.63
C TYR A 131 -9.47 -20.69 5.16
N PRO A 132 -9.15 -21.44 6.24
CA PRO A 132 -10.02 -22.51 6.74
C PRO A 132 -11.23 -21.91 7.46
N TYR A 133 -12.26 -21.59 6.67
CA TYR A 133 -13.49 -21.03 7.18
C TYR A 133 -14.33 -22.10 7.88
N ARG A 134 -14.40 -22.00 9.21
CA ARG A 134 -15.17 -22.91 10.06
C ARG A 134 -16.42 -22.20 10.59
N PRO A 135 -17.61 -22.46 10.03
CA PRO A 135 -18.84 -21.77 10.43
C PRO A 135 -19.32 -22.13 11.84
N ASP A 136 -18.81 -23.22 12.42
CA ASP A 136 -19.09 -23.72 13.77
C ASP A 136 -18.41 -22.90 14.89
N LYS A 137 -17.39 -22.11 14.56
CA LYS A 137 -16.71 -21.20 15.50
C LYS A 137 -16.87 -19.76 15.05
N TYR A 138 -17.45 -18.92 15.90
CA TYR A 138 -17.48 -17.47 15.66
C TYR A 138 -16.06 -16.90 15.76
N PHE A 139 -15.41 -16.68 14.61
CA PHE A 139 -14.15 -15.93 14.56
C PHE A 139 -14.44 -14.43 14.47
N THR A 140 -13.94 -13.65 15.43
CA THR A 140 -13.99 -12.18 15.35
C THR A 140 -13.16 -11.68 14.16
N LEU A 141 -13.43 -10.47 13.67
CA LEU A 141 -12.68 -9.87 12.55
C LEU A 141 -11.17 -9.83 12.85
N ASP A 142 -10.80 -9.55 14.09
CA ASP A 142 -9.41 -9.50 14.52
C ASP A 142 -8.72 -10.87 14.41
N GLN A 143 -9.43 -11.95 14.75
CA GLN A 143 -8.89 -13.31 14.64
C GLN A 143 -8.70 -13.72 13.18
N LYS A 144 -9.64 -13.36 12.31
CA LYS A 144 -9.50 -13.58 10.85
C LYS A 144 -8.28 -12.82 10.32
N TYR A 145 -8.18 -11.54 10.67
CA TYR A 145 -7.08 -10.68 10.26
C TYR A 145 -5.72 -11.19 10.75
N LEU A 146 -5.60 -11.55 12.03
CA LEU A 146 -4.37 -12.09 12.60
C LEU A 146 -3.95 -13.41 11.94
N ALA A 147 -4.89 -14.28 11.62
CA ALA A 147 -4.60 -15.54 10.93
C ALA A 147 -4.08 -15.31 9.49
N CYS A 148 -4.71 -14.40 8.74
CA CYS A 148 -4.25 -14.04 7.41
C CYS A 148 -2.89 -13.30 7.43
N LEU A 149 -2.67 -12.44 8.43
CA LEU A 149 -1.40 -11.75 8.63
C LEU A 149 -0.28 -12.75 8.98
N TYR A 150 -0.57 -13.70 9.86
CA TYR A 150 0.36 -14.79 10.20
C TYR A 150 0.76 -15.58 8.95
N TRP A 151 -0.22 -16.01 8.15
CA TRP A 151 0.03 -16.70 6.88
C TRP A 151 0.90 -15.85 5.93
N ALA A 152 0.58 -14.56 5.77
CA ALA A 152 1.37 -13.66 4.92
C ALA A 152 2.82 -13.48 5.42
N THR A 153 3.03 -13.40 6.73
CA THR A 153 4.39 -13.30 7.30
C THR A 153 5.20 -14.58 7.05
N LEU A 154 4.59 -15.77 7.14
CA LEU A 154 5.26 -17.03 6.84
C LEU A 154 5.65 -17.13 5.36
N MET A 155 4.81 -16.62 4.46
CA MET A 155 5.10 -16.56 3.02
C MET A 155 6.23 -15.58 2.72
N LEU A 156 6.19 -14.37 3.30
CA LEU A 156 7.22 -13.34 3.10
C LEU A 156 8.59 -13.75 3.66
N THR A 157 8.59 -14.49 4.76
CA THR A 157 9.83 -15.01 5.37
C THR A 157 10.24 -16.37 4.83
N THR A 158 9.52 -16.89 3.82
CA THR A 158 9.70 -18.20 3.19
C THR A 158 9.68 -19.40 4.16
N ILE A 159 9.22 -19.21 5.40
CA ILE A 159 9.09 -20.26 6.41
C ILE A 159 8.04 -21.29 6.01
N ASP A 160 6.94 -20.88 5.37
CA ASP A 160 5.90 -21.82 4.95
C ASP A 160 6.41 -22.81 3.88
N PHE A 161 7.26 -22.34 2.96
CA PHE A 161 7.92 -23.19 1.98
C PHE A 161 8.79 -24.26 2.64
N LEU A 162 9.54 -23.88 3.69
CA LEU A 162 10.35 -24.82 4.46
C LEU A 162 9.48 -25.85 5.19
N ARG A 163 8.32 -25.44 5.72
CA ARG A 163 7.38 -26.35 6.37
C ARG A 163 6.85 -27.39 5.39
N HIS A 164 6.43 -26.97 4.19
CA HIS A 164 5.88 -27.89 3.18
C HIS A 164 6.94 -28.82 2.58
N TYR A 165 8.21 -28.40 2.49
CA TYR A 165 9.30 -29.30 2.11
C TYR A 165 9.67 -30.28 3.22
N SER A 166 9.50 -29.89 4.50
CA SER A 166 9.74 -30.78 5.65
C SER A 166 8.58 -31.74 5.94
N THR A 167 7.40 -31.54 5.35
CA THR A 167 6.30 -32.49 5.46
C THR A 167 6.60 -33.71 4.58
N PRO A 168 6.70 -34.91 5.18
CA PRO A 168 7.16 -36.11 4.49
C PRO A 168 6.05 -36.69 3.61
N GLU A 169 5.80 -36.12 2.44
CA GLU A 169 5.01 -36.81 1.40
C GLU A 169 5.89 -37.57 0.40
N ASN A 170 7.21 -37.29 0.36
CA ASN A 170 8.18 -37.96 -0.51
C ASN A 170 9.32 -38.66 0.26
N ASN A 171 9.01 -39.39 1.33
CA ASN A 171 9.97 -40.27 2.02
C ASN A 171 10.48 -41.46 1.17
N ALA A 172 10.35 -41.42 -0.16
CA ALA A 172 10.96 -42.37 -1.06
C ALA A 172 12.42 -42.03 -1.41
N GLU A 173 12.91 -40.83 -1.10
CA GLU A 173 14.27 -40.39 -1.52
C GLU A 173 15.32 -40.35 -0.39
N CYS A 174 15.00 -40.82 0.83
CA CYS A 174 15.96 -40.86 1.94
C CYS A 174 16.37 -42.30 2.36
N VAL A 175 16.19 -43.28 1.47
CA VAL A 175 16.74 -44.64 1.62
C VAL A 175 17.25 -45.15 0.28
N THR A 176 18.42 -44.67 -0.15
CA THR A 176 19.41 -45.41 -0.94
C THR A 176 20.77 -44.71 -0.83
#